data_AF-X1VFW8-F1
#
_entry.id   AF-X1VFW8-F1
#
_cell.length_a   1.000
_cell.length_b   1.000
_cell.length_c   1.000
_cell.angle_alpha   90.00
_cell.angle_beta   90.00
_cell.angle_gamma   90.00
#
_symmetry.space_group_name_H-M   'P 1'
#
loop_
_entity.id
_entity.type
_entity.pdbx_description
1 polymer ?
#
loop_
_entity_poly.entity_id
_entity_poly.type
_entity_poly.pdbx_seq_one_letter_code
_entity_poly.pdbx_strand_id
1 'polypeptide(L)'
;MDGKIRPTFSSLTAPVYDYLSKRCLPQSSITYGTIEGTDGLIKIGGCGTGFLLVKREVFEKIPSPWFSFEKGGEDLYFSDKARQYGFDIWADMSVLLGHLRLDPVGASQFLTQYHNTAEANEFLGEEAITRDLAKFLHKTKTYIKKKI
;
A
#
# COMPACT_ATOMS: atom_id res chain seq x y z
N MET A 1 -16.03 -2.67 -20.34
CA MET A 1 -16.80 -2.93 -19.11
C MET A 1 -17.27 -1.58 -18.59
N ASP A 2 -18.57 -1.33 -18.54
CA ASP A 2 -19.21 -0.05 -18.13
C ASP A 2 -19.46 0.06 -16.61
N GLY A 3 -18.70 -0.70 -15.80
CA GLY A 3 -18.89 -0.73 -14.35
C GLY A 3 -18.45 0.58 -13.70
N LYS A 4 -19.37 1.28 -13.03
CA LYS A 4 -19.01 2.43 -12.19
C LYS A 4 -18.23 1.93 -10.97
N ILE A 5 -17.01 2.42 -10.77
CA ILE A 5 -16.29 2.22 -9.51
C ILE A 5 -17.06 2.97 -8.42
N ARG A 6 -17.57 2.24 -7.43
CA ARG A 6 -18.18 2.84 -6.24
C ARG A 6 -17.39 2.42 -5.01
N PRO A 7 -17.05 3.35 -4.11
CA PRO A 7 -16.56 2.97 -2.78
C PRO A 7 -17.73 2.36 -1.99
N THR A 8 -17.75 1.03 -1.86
CA THR A 8 -18.83 0.23 -1.24
C THR A 8 -18.76 0.22 0.30
N PHE A 9 -18.07 1.19 0.89
CA PHE A 9 -17.44 1.05 2.21
C PHE A 9 -18.36 1.08 3.42
N SER A 10 -19.54 1.68 3.32
CA SER A 10 -20.25 2.09 4.52
C SER A 10 -20.86 0.94 5.32
N SER A 11 -21.32 -0.15 4.70
CA SER A 11 -22.07 -1.19 5.43
C SER A 11 -21.20 -2.32 5.99
N LEU A 12 -20.17 -2.76 5.28
CA LEU A 12 -19.33 -3.90 5.68
C LEU A 12 -18.29 -3.56 6.76
N THR A 13 -17.78 -2.32 6.76
CA THR A 13 -16.80 -1.87 7.75
C THR A 13 -17.43 -1.13 8.92
N ALA A 14 -18.72 -0.74 8.83
CA ALA A 14 -19.44 0.00 9.88
C ALA A 14 -19.29 -0.60 11.29
N PRO A 15 -19.45 -1.93 11.51
CA PRO A 15 -19.33 -2.47 12.86
C PRO A 15 -17.93 -2.30 13.47
N VAL A 16 -16.89 -2.48 12.65
CA VAL A 16 -15.48 -2.30 13.07
C VAL A 16 -15.15 -0.82 13.23
N TYR A 17 -15.59 0.00 12.29
CA TYR A 17 -15.42 1.45 12.31
C TYR A 17 -16.08 2.08 13.54
N ASP A 18 -17.33 1.71 13.83
CA ASP A 18 -18.08 2.15 15.00
C ASP A 18 -17.41 1.71 16.31
N TYR A 19 -16.89 0.47 16.36
CA TYR A 19 -16.18 -0.03 17.52
C TYR A 19 -14.90 0.78 17.80
N LEU A 20 -14.07 1.02 16.78
CA LEU A 20 -12.84 1.79 16.91
C LEU A 20 -13.13 3.25 17.27
N SER A 21 -14.15 3.85 16.64
CA SER A 21 -14.63 5.21 16.91
C SER A 21 -15.09 5.37 18.37
N LYS A 22 -15.93 4.46 18.88
CA LYS A 22 -16.38 4.45 20.29
C LYS A 22 -15.25 4.34 21.30
N ARG A 23 -14.11 3.77 20.90
CA ARG A 23 -12.93 3.57 21.76
C ARG A 23 -11.85 4.64 21.55
N CYS A 24 -12.10 5.66 20.71
CA CYS A 24 -11.14 6.70 20.35
C CYS A 24 -9.81 6.14 19.81
N LEU A 25 -9.86 4.99 19.13
CA LEU A 25 -8.68 4.36 18.56
C LEU A 25 -8.39 4.93 17.16
N PRO A 26 -7.11 5.07 16.76
CA PRO A 26 -6.75 5.58 15.45
C PRO A 26 -7.32 4.69 14.34
N GLN A 27 -7.89 5.33 13.33
CA GLN A 27 -8.48 4.68 12.16
C GLN A 27 -7.54 4.91 10.97
N SER A 28 -6.99 3.83 10.40
CA SER A 28 -6.40 3.88 9.07
C SER A 28 -7.50 3.52 8.07
N SER A 29 -7.94 4.50 7.26
CA SER A 29 -8.84 4.23 6.16
C SER A 29 -8.04 3.56 5.04
N ILE A 30 -8.23 2.26 4.85
CA ILE A 30 -7.85 1.59 3.61
C ILE A 30 -9.03 1.76 2.65
N THR A 31 -8.81 2.23 1.42
CA THR A 31 -9.86 2.27 0.41
C THR A 31 -9.82 0.96 -0.37
N TYR A 32 -10.83 0.11 -0.24
CA TYR A 32 -11.12 -1.00 -1.18
C TYR A 32 -12.19 -0.53 -2.19
N GLY A 33 -11.87 -0.64 -3.47
CA GLY A 33 -12.84 -0.46 -4.54
C GLY A 33 -13.37 -1.82 -4.98
N THR A 34 -14.68 -2.02 -5.00
CA THR A 34 -15.28 -3.16 -5.69
C THR A 34 -15.84 -2.68 -7.02
N ILE A 35 -15.78 -3.52 -8.05
CA ILE A 35 -16.47 -3.25 -9.32
C ILE A 35 -17.88 -3.80 -9.17
N GLU A 36 -18.88 -2.90 -9.17
CA GLU A 36 -20.29 -3.28 -9.06
C GLU A 36 -20.68 -4.27 -10.17
N GLY A 37 -21.25 -5.42 -9.78
CA GLY A 37 -21.67 -6.47 -10.71
C GLY A 37 -20.59 -7.47 -11.12
N THR A 38 -19.39 -7.43 -10.51
CA THR A 38 -18.32 -8.40 -10.79
C THR A 38 -17.77 -9.02 -9.51
N ASP A 39 -18.06 -10.30 -9.32
CA ASP A 39 -17.52 -11.17 -8.26
C ASP A 39 -16.54 -12.22 -8.80
N GLY A 40 -16.22 -12.21 -10.10
CA GLY A 40 -15.34 -13.19 -10.74
C GLY A 40 -13.91 -12.71 -11.01
N LEU A 41 -13.19 -13.48 -11.83
CA LEU A 41 -11.87 -13.11 -12.32
C LEU A 41 -11.95 -11.98 -13.34
N ILE A 42 -11.19 -10.92 -13.09
CA ILE A 42 -10.98 -9.82 -14.04
C ILE A 42 -9.53 -9.80 -14.51
N LYS A 43 -9.33 -9.60 -15.81
CA LYS A 43 -7.99 -9.43 -16.38
C LYS A 43 -7.49 -8.02 -16.07
N ILE A 44 -6.28 -7.93 -15.53
CA ILE A 44 -5.68 -6.66 -15.07
C ILE A 44 -4.31 -6.42 -15.68
N GLY A 45 -3.85 -5.17 -15.61
CA GLY A 45 -2.52 -4.78 -16.08
C GLY A 45 -1.38 -5.06 -15.11
N GLY A 46 -1.68 -5.10 -13.81
CA GLY A 46 -0.74 -5.36 -12.72
C GLY A 46 -1.41 -5.19 -11.36
N CYS A 47 -0.80 -5.75 -10.32
CA CYS A 47 -1.28 -5.70 -8.95
C CYS A 47 -0.12 -5.70 -7.96
N GLY A 48 -0.39 -5.31 -6.70
CA GLY A 48 0.55 -5.53 -5.60
C GLY A 48 0.75 -7.02 -5.32
N THR A 49 1.90 -7.42 -4.77
CA THR A 49 2.22 -8.84 -4.54
C THR A 49 2.02 -9.36 -3.12
N GLY A 50 1.46 -8.53 -2.22
CA GLY A 50 1.18 -8.91 -0.82
C GLY A 50 0.23 -10.10 -0.66
N PHE A 51 -0.62 -10.38 -1.66
CA PHE A 51 -1.39 -11.62 -1.77
C PHE A 51 -1.53 -12.00 -3.24
N LEU A 52 -0.57 -12.80 -3.73
CA LEU A 52 -0.48 -13.19 -5.13
C LEU A 52 -0.19 -14.70 -5.25
N LEU A 53 -0.97 -15.38 -6.08
CA LEU A 53 -0.69 -16.76 -6.47
C LEU A 53 0.00 -16.78 -7.84
N VAL A 54 1.19 -17.37 -7.90
CA VAL A 54 1.97 -17.50 -9.14
C VAL A 54 2.23 -18.97 -9.43
N LYS A 55 1.92 -19.40 -10.66
CA LYS A 55 2.29 -20.75 -11.11
C LYS A 55 3.81 -20.84 -11.24
N ARG A 56 4.38 -21.98 -10.82
CA ARG A 56 5.83 -22.23 -10.88
C ARG A 56 6.45 -21.95 -12.27
N GLU A 57 5.75 -22.34 -13.33
CA GLU A 57 6.18 -22.15 -14.73
C GLU A 57 6.48 -20.69 -15.09
N VAL A 58 5.85 -19.72 -14.39
CA VAL A 58 6.08 -18.29 -14.61
C VAL A 58 7.52 -17.93 -14.22
N PHE A 59 7.98 -18.40 -13.06
CA PHE A 59 9.35 -18.17 -12.61
C PHE A 59 10.39 -18.95 -13.42
N GLU A 60 10.03 -20.14 -13.91
CA GLU A 60 10.92 -20.95 -14.75
C GLU A 60 11.13 -20.33 -16.14
N LYS A 61 10.09 -19.68 -16.70
CA LYS A 61 10.15 -19.06 -18.03
C LYS A 61 10.72 -17.65 -18.03
N ILE A 62 10.53 -16.90 -16.94
CA ILE A 62 11.00 -15.50 -16.82
C ILE A 62 12.40 -15.50 -16.19
N PRO A 63 13.42 -14.90 -16.84
CA PRO A 63 14.75 -14.80 -16.26
C PRO A 63 14.77 -13.85 -15.06
N SER A 64 15.68 -14.09 -14.11
CA SER A 64 15.91 -13.18 -12.99
C SER A 64 16.45 -11.81 -13.48
N PRO A 65 16.29 -10.73 -12.68
CA PRO A 65 15.52 -10.64 -11.45
C PRO A 65 14.00 -10.64 -11.71
N TRP A 66 13.21 -11.31 -10.88
CA TRP A 66 11.75 -11.30 -11.00
C TRP A 66 11.14 -10.01 -10.44
N PHE A 67 11.70 -9.51 -9.34
CA PHE A 67 11.31 -8.29 -8.67
C PHE A 67 12.45 -7.29 -8.70
N SER A 68 12.14 -6.02 -8.97
CA SER A 68 13.10 -4.92 -8.99
C SER A 68 12.39 -3.61 -8.72
N PHE A 69 12.98 -2.74 -7.90
CA PHE A 69 12.45 -1.39 -7.66
C PHE A 69 12.61 -0.44 -8.86
N GLU A 70 13.16 -0.91 -9.97
CA GLU A 70 13.19 -0.17 -11.22
C GLU A 70 11.77 0.06 -11.78
N LYS A 71 11.55 1.23 -12.42
CA LYS A 71 10.35 1.51 -13.22
C LYS A 71 9.00 1.38 -12.48
N GLY A 72 8.86 2.03 -11.33
CA GLY A 72 7.55 2.20 -10.68
C GLY A 72 7.21 1.16 -9.61
N GLY A 73 8.21 0.51 -9.04
CA GLY A 73 8.08 -0.38 -7.87
C GLY A 73 8.11 -1.87 -8.22
N GLU A 74 8.53 -2.69 -7.25
CA GLU A 74 8.81 -4.12 -7.45
C GLU A 74 7.61 -4.94 -7.95
N ASP A 75 6.41 -4.59 -7.48
CA ASP A 75 5.17 -5.26 -7.83
C ASP A 75 4.78 -5.07 -9.29
N LEU A 76 4.83 -3.83 -9.76
CA LEU A 76 4.50 -3.48 -11.15
C LEU A 76 5.60 -3.94 -12.10
N TYR A 77 6.87 -3.92 -11.67
CA TYR A 77 7.97 -4.51 -12.43
C TYR A 77 7.71 -5.99 -12.73
N PHE A 78 7.36 -6.79 -11.71
CA PHE A 78 7.05 -8.20 -11.91
C PHE A 78 5.84 -8.40 -12.84
N SER A 79 4.79 -7.60 -12.64
CA SER A 79 3.58 -7.65 -13.46
C SER A 79 3.86 -7.37 -14.94
N ASP A 80 4.59 -6.29 -15.24
CA ASP A 80 4.96 -5.93 -16.60
C ASP A 80 5.88 -6.97 -17.24
N LYS A 81 6.83 -7.51 -16.47
CA LYS A 81 7.72 -8.56 -16.95
C LYS A 81 6.93 -9.84 -17.27
N ALA A 82 6.02 -10.26 -16.40
CA ALA A 82 5.17 -11.43 -16.66
C ALA A 82 4.37 -11.28 -17.95
N ARG A 83 3.79 -10.10 -18.18
CA ARG A 83 3.04 -9.78 -19.41
C ARG A 83 3.92 -9.78 -20.65
N GLN A 84 5.16 -9.28 -20.58
CA GLN A 84 6.12 -9.33 -21.69
C GLN A 84 6.47 -10.78 -22.10
N TYR A 85 6.41 -11.73 -21.17
CA TYR A 85 6.63 -13.17 -21.44
C TYR A 85 5.34 -13.94 -21.80
N GLY A 86 4.25 -13.21 -22.02
CA GLY A 86 2.97 -13.73 -22.51
C GLY A 86 2.06 -14.31 -21.43
N PHE A 87 2.28 -13.97 -20.15
CA PHE A 87 1.40 -14.38 -19.07
C PHE A 87 0.32 -13.33 -18.81
N ASP A 88 -0.90 -13.81 -18.58
CA ASP A 88 -2.02 -12.97 -18.16
C ASP A 88 -2.06 -12.85 -16.64
N ILE A 89 -2.46 -11.67 -16.16
CA ILE A 89 -2.67 -11.38 -14.74
C ILE A 89 -4.17 -11.21 -14.50
N TRP A 90 -4.66 -11.88 -13.46
CA TRP A 90 -6.07 -11.89 -13.09
C TRP A 90 -6.21 -11.50 -11.62
N ALA A 91 -7.23 -10.69 -11.32
CA ALA A 91 -7.68 -10.42 -9.96
C ALA A 91 -9.01 -11.13 -9.71
N ASP A 92 -9.12 -11.85 -8.60
CA ASP A 92 -10.35 -12.50 -8.17
C ASP A 92 -11.15 -11.54 -7.28
N MET A 93 -12.26 -11.02 -7.83
CA MET A 93 -13.09 -10.05 -7.13
C MET A 93 -14.03 -10.67 -6.09
N SER A 94 -14.11 -12.02 -6.01
CA SER A 94 -14.85 -12.71 -4.93
C SER A 94 -14.07 -12.73 -3.61
N VAL A 95 -12.76 -12.50 -3.66
CA VAL A 95 -11.88 -12.61 -2.50
C VAL A 95 -11.67 -11.24 -1.86
N LEU A 96 -12.24 -11.07 -0.66
CA LEU A 96 -12.00 -9.91 0.19
C LEU A 96 -10.97 -10.27 1.26
N LEU A 97 -9.81 -9.61 1.21
CA LEU A 97 -8.71 -9.83 2.15
C LEU A 97 -8.36 -8.55 2.92
N GLY A 98 -8.24 -8.67 4.25
CA GLY A 98 -7.70 -7.62 5.11
C GLY A 98 -6.17 -7.61 5.07
N HIS A 99 -5.56 -6.42 5.11
CA HIS A 99 -4.11 -6.28 5.19
C HIS A 99 -3.72 -5.81 6.60
N LEU A 100 -3.27 -6.73 7.45
CA LEU A 100 -2.82 -6.40 8.79
C LEU A 100 -1.46 -5.69 8.71
N ARG A 101 -1.39 -4.44 9.16
CA ARG A 101 -0.13 -3.74 9.37
C ARG A 101 0.09 -3.50 10.85
N LEU A 102 1.34 -3.63 11.28
CA LEU A 102 1.77 -3.08 12.55
C LEU A 102 2.12 -1.61 12.29
N ASP A 103 1.20 -0.72 12.62
CA ASP A 103 1.48 0.70 12.62
C ASP A 103 2.04 1.07 14.01
N PRO A 104 3.33 1.44 14.11
CA PRO A 104 3.83 1.99 15.35
C PRO A 104 3.01 3.25 15.71
N VAL A 105 2.83 3.52 17.01
CA VAL A 105 2.07 4.70 17.49
C VAL A 105 2.99 5.56 18.35
N GLY A 106 2.91 6.88 18.17
CA GLY A 106 3.74 7.85 18.91
C GLY A 106 5.10 8.09 18.26
N ALA A 107 6.18 8.08 19.04
CA ALA A 107 7.52 8.45 18.55
C ALA A 107 8.03 7.51 17.46
N SER A 108 7.76 6.23 17.60
CA SER A 108 8.09 5.22 16.61
C SER A 108 7.29 5.40 15.31
N GLN A 109 6.01 5.82 15.38
CA GLN A 109 5.21 6.12 14.18
C GLN A 109 5.86 7.22 13.35
N PHE A 110 6.16 8.31 14.04
CA PHE A 110 6.76 9.48 13.45
C PHE A 110 8.14 9.15 12.86
N LEU A 111 8.95 8.37 13.57
CA LEU A 111 10.26 7.92 13.10
C LEU A 111 10.17 6.92 11.95
N THR A 112 9.18 6.01 11.92
CA THR A 112 9.00 5.06 10.82
C THR A 112 8.57 5.76 9.54
N GLN A 113 7.66 6.73 9.61
CA GLN A 113 7.32 7.61 8.47
C GLN A 113 8.55 8.39 7.96
N TYR A 114 9.44 8.73 8.88
CA TYR A 114 10.70 9.42 8.60
C TYR A 114 11.78 8.49 7.98
N HIS A 115 11.93 7.25 8.47
CA HIS A 115 12.96 6.31 8.03
C HIS A 115 12.59 5.52 6.77
N ASN A 116 11.31 5.28 6.51
CA ASN A 116 10.84 4.63 5.30
C ASN A 116 10.80 5.67 4.15
N THR A 117 11.99 6.04 3.69
CA THR A 117 12.24 7.11 2.72
C THR A 117 12.03 6.66 1.28
N ALA A 118 10.95 7.15 0.68
CA ALA A 118 10.88 7.62 -0.72
C ALA A 118 9.59 8.45 -0.89
N GLU A 119 8.44 7.85 -0.60
CA GLU A 119 7.12 8.49 -0.73
C GLU A 119 6.89 9.65 0.24
N ALA A 120 7.33 9.50 1.50
CA ALA A 120 7.14 10.55 2.52
C ALA A 120 7.92 11.84 2.19
N ASN A 121 9.13 11.69 1.64
CA ASN A 121 9.98 12.82 1.26
C ASN A 121 9.49 13.52 -0.02
N GLU A 122 8.94 12.75 -0.96
CA GLU A 122 8.35 13.29 -2.20
C GLU A 122 7.08 14.11 -1.93
N PHE A 123 6.26 13.68 -0.95
CA PHE A 123 4.97 14.32 -0.66
C PHE A 123 5.05 15.50 0.33
N LEU A 124 5.89 15.41 1.36
CA LEU A 124 5.92 16.40 2.47
C LEU A 124 7.08 17.40 2.38
N GLY A 125 8.21 17.02 1.79
CA GLY A 125 9.44 17.82 1.74
C GLY A 125 10.23 17.89 3.06
N GLU A 126 11.56 17.95 2.97
CA GLU A 126 12.51 17.85 4.08
C GLU A 126 12.31 18.90 5.21
N GLU A 127 11.92 20.13 4.85
CA GLU A 127 11.66 21.22 5.81
C GLU A 127 10.40 20.99 6.66
N ALA A 128 9.34 20.41 6.07
CA ALA A 128 8.12 20.07 6.82
C ALA A 128 8.40 18.96 7.83
N ILE A 129 9.14 17.94 7.39
CA ILE A 129 9.58 16.81 8.21
C ILE A 129 10.43 17.29 9.40
N THR A 130 11.43 18.13 9.14
CA THR A 130 12.31 18.68 10.19
C THR A 130 11.52 19.47 11.23
N ARG A 131 10.54 20.29 10.80
CA ARG A 131 9.70 21.08 11.68
C ARG A 131 8.85 20.17 12.59
N ASP A 132 8.24 19.15 12.02
CA ASP A 132 7.29 18.32 12.77
C ASP A 132 8.02 17.39 13.75
N LEU A 133 9.23 16.92 13.40
CA LEU A 133 10.08 16.13 14.30
C LEU A 133 10.59 16.95 15.48
N ALA A 134 10.98 18.21 15.23
CA ALA A 134 11.39 19.15 16.27
C ALA A 134 10.24 19.42 17.26
N LYS A 135 9.03 19.62 16.75
CA LYS A 135 7.82 19.80 17.55
C LYS A 135 7.50 18.56 18.38
N PHE A 136 7.52 17.37 17.76
CA PHE A 136 7.17 16.11 18.40
C PHE A 136 8.15 15.69 19.49
N LEU A 137 9.46 15.78 19.23
CA LEU A 137 10.50 15.40 20.20
C LEU A 137 10.81 16.49 21.23
N HIS A 138 10.16 17.66 21.12
CA HIS A 138 10.47 18.86 21.90
C HIS A 138 11.96 19.24 21.80
N LYS A 139 12.49 19.27 20.57
CA LYS A 139 13.89 19.61 20.25
C LYS A 139 13.97 20.72 19.21
N THR A 140 15.16 21.27 19.01
CA THR A 140 15.37 22.30 17.97
C THR A 140 15.51 21.65 16.59
N LYS A 141 15.10 22.36 15.53
CA LYS A 141 15.33 21.92 14.14
C LYS A 141 16.81 21.61 13.87
N THR A 142 17.73 22.38 14.46
CA THR A 142 19.18 22.16 14.34
C THR A 142 19.63 20.86 15.02
N TYR A 143 19.05 20.51 16.17
CA TYR A 143 19.32 19.23 16.83
C TYR A 143 18.87 18.06 15.95
N ILE A 144 17.69 18.20 15.32
CA ILE A 144 17.16 17.22 14.38
C ILE A 144 18.06 17.06 13.15
N LYS A 145 18.41 18.14 12.44
CA LYS A 145 19.28 18.10 11.24
C LYS A 145 20.67 17.49 11.46
N LYS A 146 21.13 17.32 12.70
CA LYS A 146 22.41 16.66 13.06
C LYS A 146 22.29 15.16 13.34
N LYS A 147 21.07 14.65 13.48
CA LYS A 147 20.74 13.26 13.83
C LYS A 147 20.09 12.49 12.68
N ILE A 148 19.57 13.25 11.71
CA ILE A 148 19.29 12.86 10.34
C ILE A 148 20.62 12.72 9.60
#